data_AF-A0A8J5V0U1-F1
#
_entry.id   AF-A0A8J5V0U1-F1
#
_cell.length_a   1.000
_cell.length_b   1.000
_cell.length_c   1.000
_cell.angle_alpha   90.00
_cell.angle_beta   90.00
_cell.angle_gamma   90.00
#
_symmetry.space_group_name_H-M   'P 1'
#
loop_
_entity.id
_entity.type
_entity.pdbx_description
1 polymer ?
#
loop_
_entity_poly.entity_id
_entity_poly.type
_entity_poly.pdbx_seq_one_letter_code
_entity_poly.pdbx_strand_id
1 'polypeptide(L)'
;MLCEFFNCFESSTRLLRMKGSKATFPNICASIQHLAERRFTYSHLAQLKYIMPEAIVINKILLRDESTCCMKPDLQVNLLVDAVESVAKQKGETGYSALRRIFRQRACGFLQRPP
;
A
#
# COMPACT_ATOMS: atom_id res chain seq x y z
N MET A 1 11.88 -7.21 3.96
CA MET A 1 10.91 -6.44 4.75
C MET A 1 10.04 -5.54 3.87
N LEU A 2 10.55 -4.47 3.24
CA LEU A 2 9.68 -3.56 2.45
C LEU A 2 8.96 -4.23 1.27
N CYS A 3 9.64 -5.11 0.53
CA CYS A 3 9.01 -5.86 -0.57
C CYS A 3 7.89 -6.80 -0.08
N GLU A 4 8.08 -7.39 1.10
CA GLU A 4 7.09 -8.26 1.74
C GLU A 4 5.88 -7.43 2.19
N PHE A 5 6.09 -6.30 2.87
CA PHE A 5 5.03 -5.37 3.21
C PHE A 5 4.27 -4.87 1.98
N PHE A 6 4.96 -4.58 0.87
CA PHE A 6 4.30 -4.18 -0.36
C PHE A 6 3.43 -5.29 -0.98
N ASN A 7 3.90 -6.54 -0.96
CA ASN A 7 3.11 -7.68 -1.43
C ASN A 7 1.84 -7.89 -0.59
N CYS A 8 1.96 -7.79 0.74
CA CYS A 8 0.82 -7.85 1.65
C CYS A 8 -0.13 -6.67 1.41
N PHE A 9 0.40 -5.45 1.30
CA PHE A 9 -0.35 -4.23 1.02
C PHE A 9 -1.18 -4.33 -0.27
N GLU A 10 -0.55 -4.77 -1.36
CA GLU A 10 -1.24 -4.97 -2.64
C GLU A 10 -2.37 -6.01 -2.52
N SER A 11 -2.08 -7.16 -1.90
CA SER A 11 -3.08 -8.22 -1.69
C SER A 11 -4.26 -7.74 -0.84
N SER A 12 -3.99 -7.04 0.27
CA SER A 12 -5.02 -6.52 1.18
C SER A 12 -5.87 -5.43 0.53
N THR A 13 -5.25 -4.50 -0.21
CA THR A 13 -6.00 -3.44 -0.92
C THR A 13 -6.86 -4.01 -2.04
N ARG A 14 -6.35 -5.01 -2.79
CA ARG A 14 -7.13 -5.72 -3.82
C ARG A 14 -8.33 -6.44 -3.21
N LEU A 15 -8.15 -7.14 -2.10
CA LEU A 15 -9.23 -7.85 -1.40
C LEU A 15 -10.30 -6.88 -0.86
N LEU A 16 -9.89 -5.79 -0.21
CA LEU A 16 -10.80 -4.76 0.30
C LEU A 16 -11.63 -4.14 -0.83
N ARG A 17 -11.00 -3.90 -1.99
CA ARG A 17 -11.70 -3.42 -3.19
C ARG A 17 -12.72 -4.44 -3.70
N MET A 18 -12.39 -5.73 -3.75
CA MET A 18 -13.33 -6.79 -4.12
C MET A 18 -14.52 -6.89 -3.16
N LYS A 19 -14.28 -6.61 -1.87
CA LYS A 19 -15.34 -6.55 -0.83
C LYS A 19 -16.14 -5.24 -0.86
N GLY A 20 -15.79 -4.27 -1.71
CA GLY A 20 -16.38 -2.92 -1.70
C GLY A 20 -16.10 -2.13 -0.42
N SER A 21 -15.13 -2.56 0.38
CA SER A 21 -14.78 -1.95 1.66
C SER A 21 -13.71 -0.87 1.48
N LYS A 22 -13.77 0.18 2.31
CA LYS A 22 -12.73 1.23 2.30
C LYS A 22 -11.42 0.68 2.84
N ALA A 23 -10.34 0.97 2.11
CA ALA A 23 -8.99 0.61 2.48
C ALA A 23 -8.43 1.64 3.48
N THR A 24 -8.89 1.58 4.73
CA THR A 24 -8.41 2.45 5.82
C THR A 24 -7.10 1.93 6.41
N PHE A 25 -6.30 2.81 7.00
CA PHE A 25 -5.01 2.43 7.57
C PHE A 25 -5.12 1.33 8.63
N PRO A 26 -6.06 1.37 9.60
CA PRO A 26 -6.20 0.30 10.58
C PRO A 26 -6.50 -1.07 9.94
N ASN A 27 -7.39 -1.10 8.94
CA ASN A 27 -7.78 -2.33 8.24
C ASN A 27 -6.61 -2.93 7.46
N ILE A 28 -5.88 -2.09 6.73
CA ILE A 28 -4.69 -2.49 5.97
C ILE A 28 -3.57 -2.91 6.92
N CYS A 29 -3.31 -2.12 7.97
CA CYS A 29 -2.28 -2.39 8.95
C CYS A 29 -2.51 -3.74 9.62
N ALA A 30 -3.72 -4.01 10.12
CA ALA A 30 -4.07 -5.30 10.71
C ALA A 30 -3.84 -6.47 9.73
N SER A 31 -4.26 -6.30 8.47
CA SER A 31 -4.08 -7.31 7.43
C SER A 31 -2.60 -7.58 7.12
N ILE A 32 -1.79 -6.52 6.94
CA ILE A 32 -0.35 -6.67 6.66
C ILE A 32 0.37 -7.30 7.85
N GLN A 33 0.06 -6.87 9.08
CA GLN A 33 0.70 -7.40 10.28
C GLN A 33 0.41 -8.88 10.47
N HIS A 34 -0.82 -9.30 10.18
CA HIS A 34 -1.21 -10.71 10.24
C HIS A 34 -0.50 -11.53 9.15
N LEU A 35 -0.45 -11.03 7.91
CA LEU A 35 0.16 -11.77 6.78
C LEU A 35 1.69 -11.81 6.80
N ALA A 36 2.33 -10.76 7.34
CA ALA A 36 3.79 -10.64 7.38
C ALA A 36 4.36 -11.04 8.75
N GLU A 37 3.52 -11.38 9.73
CA GLU A 37 3.89 -11.69 11.12
C GLU A 37 4.81 -10.63 11.77
N ARG A 38 4.67 -9.37 11.35
CA ARG A 38 5.58 -8.27 11.70
C ARG A 38 4.83 -6.96 11.86
N ARG A 39 5.33 -6.08 12.72
CA ARG A 39 4.73 -4.77 12.97
C ARG A 39 4.80 -3.88 11.72
N PHE A 40 3.65 -3.31 11.35
CA PHE A 40 3.52 -2.34 10.27
C PHE A 40 3.15 -0.98 10.87
N THR A 41 3.84 0.09 10.46
CA THR A 41 3.70 1.41 11.08
C THR A 41 3.52 2.48 10.01
N TYR A 42 3.15 3.69 10.43
CA TYR A 42 3.08 4.85 9.53
C TYR A 42 4.41 5.12 8.83
N SER A 43 5.55 4.90 9.49
CA SER A 43 6.88 5.04 8.88
C SER A 43 7.07 4.06 7.72
N HIS A 44 6.63 2.80 7.87
CA HIS A 44 6.67 1.83 6.78
C HIS A 44 5.78 2.25 5.61
N LEU A 45 4.56 2.72 5.89
CA LEU A 45 3.68 3.26 4.84
C LEU A 45 4.31 4.46 4.12
N ALA A 46 4.95 5.37 4.86
CA ALA A 46 5.65 6.51 4.29
C ALA A 46 6.80 6.06 3.37
N GLN A 47 7.55 5.04 3.75
CA GLN A 47 8.58 4.43 2.89
C GLN A 47 7.97 3.83 1.62
N LEU A 48 6.86 3.09 1.72
CA LEU A 48 6.17 2.55 0.54
C LEU A 48 5.73 3.69 -0.39
N LYS A 49 5.11 4.74 0.15
CA LYS A 49 4.67 5.94 -0.58
C LYS A 49 5.83 6.68 -1.23
N TYR A 50 6.98 6.75 -0.57
CA TYR A 50 8.18 7.38 -1.12
C TYR A 50 8.74 6.60 -2.31
N ILE A 51 8.72 5.26 -2.25
CA ILE A 51 9.22 4.39 -3.34
C ILE A 51 8.25 4.39 -4.53
N MET A 52 6.94 4.43 -4.28
CA MET A 52 5.89 4.42 -5.31
C MET A 52 4.92 5.59 -5.14
N PRO A 53 5.38 6.83 -5.35
CA PRO A 53 4.56 8.01 -5.11
C PRO A 53 3.39 8.11 -6.08
N GLU A 54 3.49 7.55 -7.28
CA GLU A 54 2.44 7.60 -8.29
C GLU A 54 1.35 6.56 -8.02
N ALA A 55 1.72 5.38 -7.54
CA ALA A 55 0.79 4.27 -7.33
C ALA A 55 0.04 4.32 -5.99
N ILE A 56 0.62 4.91 -4.95
CA ILE A 56 0.02 4.92 -3.61
C ILE A 56 -0.64 6.27 -3.34
N VAL A 57 -1.96 6.29 -3.22
CA VAL A 57 -2.72 7.50 -2.89
C VAL A 57 -3.18 7.42 -1.44
N ILE A 58 -2.88 8.47 -0.67
CA ILE A 58 -3.27 8.58 0.74
C ILE A 58 -4.19 9.79 0.87
N ASN A 59 -5.43 9.55 1.27
CA ASN A 59 -6.41 10.59 1.54
C ASN A 59 -6.67 10.68 3.03
N LYS A 60 -6.72 11.90 3.58
CA LYS A 60 -7.23 12.12 4.93
C LYS A 60 -8.75 11.96 4.91
N ILE A 61 -9.27 11.15 5.82
CA ILE A 61 -10.71 10.93 5.99
C ILE A 61 -11.09 11.14 7.45
N LEU A 62 -12.38 11.35 7.70
CA LEU A 62 -12.97 11.28 9.03
C LEU A 62 -13.83 10.03 9.11
N LEU A 63 -13.63 9.22 10.14
CA LEU A 63 -14.44 8.07 10.46
C LEU A 63 -15.22 8.35 11.73
N ARG A 64 -16.48 7.95 11.78
CA ARG A 64 -17.24 7.98 13.02
C ARG A 64 -16.75 6.85 13.92
N ASP A 65 -16.38 7.19 15.13
CA ASP A 65 -16.08 6.23 16.19
C ASP A 65 -17.39 5.87 16.88
N GLU A 66 -17.82 4.62 16.69
CA GLU A 66 -19.07 4.12 17.26
C GLU A 66 -19.04 4.03 18.79
N SER A 67 -17.85 3.94 19.39
CA SER A 67 -17.72 3.87 20.86
C SER A 67 -17.88 5.23 21.54
N THR A 68 -17.43 6.30 20.89
CA THR A 68 -17.45 7.66 21.45
C THR A 68 -18.45 8.59 20.77
N CYS A 69 -19.11 8.13 19.69
CA CYS A 69 -19.94 8.93 18.78
C CYS A 69 -19.22 10.11 18.11
N CYS A 70 -17.88 10.21 18.22
CA CYS A 70 -17.08 11.31 17.71
C CYS A 70 -16.52 11.03 16.31
N MET A 71 -16.14 12.09 15.59
CA MET A 71 -15.38 11.96 14.35
C MET A 71 -13.89 11.83 14.65
N LYS A 72 -13.26 10.79 14.13
CA LYS A 72 -11.83 10.50 14.29
C LYS A 72 -11.11 10.64 12.94
N PRO A 73 -9.98 11.38 12.89
CA PRO A 73 -9.16 11.43 11.68
C PRO A 73 -8.50 10.08 11.41
N ASP A 74 -8.54 9.66 10.15
CA ASP A 74 -7.87 8.46 9.67
C ASP A 74 -7.34 8.66 8.23
N LEU A 75 -6.63 7.67 7.72
CA LEU A 75 -6.07 7.64 6.37
C LEU A 75 -6.76 6.55 5.56
N GLN A 76 -7.26 6.91 4.38
CA GLN A 76 -7.60 5.97 3.34
C GLN A 76 -6.38 5.80 2.42
N VAL A 77 -5.94 4.56 2.22
CA VAL A 77 -4.78 4.23 1.38
C VAL A 77 -5.24 3.39 0.21
N ASN A 78 -5.06 3.91 -0.99
CA ASN A 78 -5.44 3.25 -2.23
C ASN A 78 -4.21 2.94 -3.09
N LEU A 79 -4.27 1.83 -3.81
CA LEU A 79 -3.27 1.43 -4.79
C LEU A 79 -3.84 1.59 -6.21
N LEU A 80 -3.28 2.54 -6.97
CA LEU A 80 -3.60 2.79 -8.36
C LEU A 80 -2.74 1.91 -9.26
N VAL A 81 -3.38 0.92 -9.89
CA VAL A 81 -2.70 -0.08 -10.72
C VAL A 81 -2.19 0.51 -12.04
N ASP A 82 -2.88 1.52 -12.55
CA ASP A 82 -2.60 2.12 -13.86
C ASP A 82 -1.74 3.40 -13.76
N ALA A 83 -1.40 3.84 -12.55
CA ALA A 83 -0.66 5.09 -12.34
C ALA A 83 0.84 4.99 -12.68
N VAL A 84 1.36 3.78 -12.86
CA VAL A 84 2.73 3.58 -13.31
C VAL A 84 2.67 3.28 -14.80
N GLU A 85 2.88 4.32 -15.61
CA GLU A 85 3.05 4.20 -17.05
C GLU A 85 4.17 3.19 -17.30
N SER A 86 3.79 2.01 -17.77
CA SER A 86 4.75 0.94 -17.94
C SER A 86 5.69 1.30 -19.08
N VAL A 87 6.98 1.42 -18.78
CA VAL A 87 8.03 1.01 -19.71
C VAL A 87 7.75 -0.48 -19.99
N ALA A 88 6.98 -0.75 -21.05
CA ALA A 88 6.53 -2.05 -21.54
C ALA A 88 6.03 -3.04 -20.46
N LYS A 89 4.72 -3.05 -20.15
CA LYS A 89 4.08 -4.24 -19.54
C LYS A 89 4.55 -5.46 -20.33
N GLN A 90 5.20 -6.41 -19.67
CA GLN A 90 5.67 -7.61 -20.37
C GLN A 90 4.45 -8.39 -20.87
N LYS A 91 4.60 -9.12 -21.99
CA LYS A 91 3.50 -9.88 -22.59
C LYS A 91 2.96 -10.89 -21.57
N GLY A 92 1.71 -10.70 -21.13
CA GLY A 92 1.05 -11.53 -20.10
C GLY A 92 1.15 -11.03 -18.65
N GLU A 93 1.81 -9.89 -18.40
CA GLU A 93 1.93 -9.31 -17.05
C GLU A 93 0.64 -8.55 -16.66
N THR A 94 0.04 -8.92 -15.52
CA THR A 94 -1.04 -8.12 -14.91
C THR A 94 -0.50 -6.80 -14.36
N GLY A 95 -1.34 -5.77 -14.23
CA GLY A 95 -0.90 -4.51 -13.61
C GLY A 95 -0.35 -4.67 -12.19
N TYR A 96 -0.87 -5.63 -11.42
CA TYR A 96 -0.37 -5.94 -10.08
C TYR A 96 1.03 -6.58 -10.08
N SER A 97 1.28 -7.53 -10.97
CA SER A 97 2.61 -8.12 -11.12
C SER A 97 3.64 -7.08 -11.58
N ALA A 98 3.23 -6.17 -12.48
CA ALA A 98 4.06 -5.05 -12.93
C ALA A 98 4.42 -4.12 -11.75
N LEU A 99 3.44 -3.75 -10.91
CA LEU A 99 3.70 -2.95 -9.71
C LEU A 99 4.66 -3.62 -8.74
N ARG A 100 4.51 -4.93 -8.47
CA ARG A 100 5.42 -5.68 -7.59
C ARG A 100 6.85 -5.70 -8.15
N ARG A 101 7.01 -5.87 -9.47
CA ARG A 101 8.32 -5.84 -10.14
C ARG A 101 8.96 -4.46 -10.04
N ILE A 102 8.23 -3.41 -10.37
CA ILE A 102 8.73 -2.03 -10.32
C ILE A 102 9.09 -1.63 -8.89
N PHE A 103 8.26 -1.99 -7.90
CA PHE A 103 8.57 -1.77 -6.50
C PHE A 103 9.89 -2.43 -6.11
N ARG A 104 10.12 -3.70 -6.48
CA ARG A 104 11.38 -4.39 -6.19
C ARG A 104 12.59 -3.68 -6.81
N GLN A 105 12.48 -3.24 -8.06
CA GLN A 105 13.55 -2.49 -8.73
C GLN A 105 13.87 -1.18 -8.01
N ARG A 106 12.84 -0.39 -7.67
CA ARG A 106 13.01 0.89 -6.96
C ARG A 106 13.48 0.70 -5.52
N ALA A 107 13.00 -0.34 -4.82
CA ALA A 107 13.40 -0.64 -3.44
C ALA A 107 14.89 -1.03 -3.34
N CYS A 108 15.43 -1.76 -4.33
CA CYS A 108 16.87 -2.02 -4.40
C CYS A 108 17.68 -0.71 -4.49
N GLY A 109 17.26 0.22 -5.35
CA GLY A 109 17.90 1.53 -5.47
C GLY A 109 17.75 2.40 -4.21
N PHE A 110 16.62 2.29 -3.51
CA PHE A 110 16.38 2.98 -2.25
C PHE A 110 17.33 2.50 -1.13
N LEU A 111 17.55 1.18 -1.02
CA LEU A 111 18.43 0.61 0.02
C LEU A 111 19.92 0.84 -0.25
N GLN A 112 20.31 1.10 -1.50
CA GLN A 112 21.70 1.36 -1.89
C GLN A 112 22.12 2.82 -1.75
N ARG A 113 21.19 3.73 -1.43
CA ARG A 113 21.55 5.14 -1.18
C ARG A 113 22.17 5.29 0.21
N PRO A 114 23.42 5.81 0.33
CA PRO A 114 23.96 6.20 1.62
C PRO A 114 23.14 7.38 2.22
N PRO A 115 23.16 7.54 3.55
CA PRO A 115 22.39 8.57 4.27
C PRO A 115 22.78 10.00 3.88
#